data_AF-A0A5K1JTI4-F1
#
_entry.id   AF-A0A5K1JTI4-F1
#
_cell.length_a   1.000
_cell.length_b   1.000
_cell.length_c   1.000
_cell.angle_alpha   90.00
_cell.angle_beta   90.00
_cell.angle_gamma   90.00
#
_symmetry.space_group_name_H-M   'P 1'
#
loop_
_entity.id
_entity.type
_entity.pdbx_description
1 polymer ?
#
loop_
_entity_poly.entity_id
_entity_poly.type
_entity_poly.pdbx_seq_one_letter_code
_entity_poly.pdbx_strand_id
1 'polypeptide(L)'
;ESPGHTDVGLSQEEILGIAMEVEAASSHPLATAIRGHCEVNDAKSLTAASVEETPGRGLKASFSSLKCTVIIGNEAWMKHHHAKVDGRISELLDLWKSAGKSVVLLAIRLELGSSTSHFIVVAAFAIADPIRPEAKEVLSRLQGQGLGTWMISR
;
A
#
# COMPACT_ATOMS: atom_id res chain seq x y z
N GLU A 1 9.32 -18.14 9.82
CA GLU A 1 10.70 -17.63 9.61
C GLU A 1 10.64 -16.70 8.41
N SER A 2 10.87 -15.41 8.61
CA SER A 2 10.58 -14.36 7.61
C SER A 2 11.89 -13.72 7.12
N PRO A 3 12.36 -14.01 5.89
CA PRO A 3 13.59 -13.44 5.37
C PRO A 3 13.29 -12.28 4.43
N GLY A 4 13.78 -11.08 4.74
CA GLY A 4 13.70 -9.92 3.85
C GLY A 4 13.64 -8.55 4.51
N HIS A 5 14.36 -8.34 5.63
CA HIS A 5 14.57 -6.97 6.12
C HIS A 5 15.64 -6.34 5.24
N THR A 6 15.24 -5.52 4.26
CA THR A 6 16.15 -4.51 3.73
C THR A 6 16.42 -3.57 4.90
N ASP A 7 17.65 -3.56 5.40
CA ASP A 7 17.99 -3.01 6.72
C ASP A 7 17.97 -1.47 6.70
N VAL A 8 16.78 -0.89 6.75
CA VAL A 8 16.54 0.55 6.89
C VAL A 8 16.62 0.97 8.37
N GLY A 9 16.88 0.01 9.28
CA GLY A 9 16.97 0.25 10.72
C GLY A 9 15.64 0.65 11.38
N LEU A 10 14.51 0.40 10.71
CA LEU A 10 13.16 0.68 11.21
C LEU A 10 12.49 -0.62 11.68
N SER A 11 11.76 -0.55 12.80
CA SER A 11 11.00 -1.68 13.30
C SER A 11 9.72 -1.90 12.49
N GLN A 12 9.08 -3.06 12.65
CA GLN A 12 7.81 -3.35 11.99
C GLN A 12 6.72 -2.35 12.42
N GLU A 13 6.66 -2.03 13.70
CA GLU A 13 5.69 -1.08 14.28
C GLU A 13 5.90 0.33 13.72
N GLU A 14 7.15 0.71 13.41
CA GLU A 14 7.47 1.98 12.76
C GLU A 14 7.03 2.00 11.30
N ILE A 15 7.25 0.92 10.55
CA ILE A 15 6.77 0.81 9.16
C ILE A 15 5.24 0.89 9.11
N LEU A 16 4.56 0.22 10.03
CA LEU A 16 3.09 0.28 10.16
C LEU A 16 2.61 1.66 10.59
N GLY A 17 3.31 2.32 11.52
CA GLY A 17 3.03 3.70 11.94
C GLY A 17 3.16 4.69 10.80
N ILE A 18 4.21 4.55 9.98
CA ILE A 18 4.40 5.34 8.77
C ILE A 18 3.25 5.10 7.80
N ALA A 19 2.92 3.84 7.50
CA ALA A 19 1.83 3.51 6.59
C ALA A 19 0.49 4.11 7.05
N MET A 20 0.19 3.99 8.35
CA MET A 20 -1.02 4.53 8.96
C MET A 20 -1.12 6.04 8.81
N GLU A 21 -0.04 6.76 9.14
CA GLU A 21 0.01 8.22 9.09
C GLU A 21 -0.11 8.75 7.65
N VAL A 22 0.59 8.13 6.70
CA VAL A 22 0.55 8.58 5.31
C VAL A 22 -0.82 8.30 4.68
N GLU A 23 -1.40 7.13 4.93
CA GLU A 23 -2.72 6.75 4.42
C GLU A 23 -3.86 7.54 5.10
N ALA A 24 -3.62 8.21 6.23
CA ALA A 24 -4.62 9.09 6.85
C ALA A 24 -4.97 10.31 5.97
N ALA A 25 -4.09 10.70 5.06
CA ALA A 25 -4.33 11.77 4.10
C ALA A 25 -5.23 11.34 2.92
N SER A 26 -5.48 10.04 2.75
CA SER A 26 -6.28 9.48 1.65
C SER A 26 -7.64 9.00 2.13
N SER A 27 -8.68 9.30 1.34
CA SER A 27 -10.05 8.82 1.57
C SER A 27 -10.36 7.53 0.81
N HIS A 28 -9.38 6.93 0.14
CA HIS A 28 -9.58 5.73 -0.65
C HIS A 28 -9.92 4.50 0.23
N PRO A 29 -10.78 3.57 -0.24
CA PRO A 29 -11.07 2.34 0.50
C PRO A 29 -9.82 1.51 0.84
N LEU A 30 -8.80 1.51 -0.03
CA LEU A 30 -7.52 0.85 0.22
C LEU A 30 -6.77 1.46 1.41
N ALA A 31 -6.76 2.80 1.49
CA ALA A 31 -6.14 3.53 2.60
C ALA A 31 -6.79 3.16 3.94
N THR A 32 -8.12 3.05 3.94
CA THR A 32 -8.89 2.65 5.12
C THR A 32 -8.56 1.21 5.55
N ALA A 33 -8.43 0.28 4.60
CA ALA A 33 -8.06 -1.10 4.88
C ALA A 33 -6.63 -1.20 5.46
N ILE A 34 -5.68 -0.46 4.90
CA ILE A 34 -4.29 -0.42 5.39
C ILE A 34 -4.25 0.15 6.81
N ARG A 35 -4.94 1.28 7.06
CA ARG A 35 -5.03 1.88 8.40
C ARG A 35 -5.62 0.92 9.43
N GLY A 36 -6.72 0.25 9.10
CA GLY A 36 -7.32 -0.75 10.00
C GLY A 36 -6.37 -1.93 10.28
N HIS A 37 -5.60 -2.37 9.28
CA HIS A 37 -4.57 -3.38 9.50
C HIS A 37 -3.46 -2.88 10.43
N CYS A 38 -2.99 -1.63 10.25
CA CYS A 38 -1.95 -1.05 11.08
C CYS A 38 -2.42 -0.89 12.55
N GLU A 39 -3.68 -0.50 12.77
CA GLU A 39 -4.25 -0.31 14.12
C GLU A 39 -4.30 -1.61 14.93
N VAL A 40 -4.62 -2.74 14.27
CA VAL A 40 -4.68 -4.05 14.93
C VAL A 40 -3.29 -4.66 15.17
N ASN A 41 -2.25 -4.15 14.51
CA ASN A 41 -0.88 -4.68 14.57
C ASN A 41 0.09 -3.70 15.27
N ASP A 42 -0.40 -3.00 16.30
CA ASP A 42 0.40 -2.16 17.20
C ASP A 42 1.26 -1.09 16.49
N ALA A 43 0.70 -0.46 15.44
CA ALA A 43 1.37 0.61 14.73
C ALA A 43 1.78 1.77 15.67
N LYS A 44 3.03 2.19 15.56
CA LYS A 44 3.58 3.29 16.35
C LYS A 44 2.94 4.61 15.91
N SER A 45 2.52 5.44 16.86
CA SER A 45 2.05 6.79 16.57
C SER A 45 3.23 7.63 16.03
N LEU A 46 3.12 8.05 14.77
CA LEU A 46 4.09 8.87 14.06
C LEU A 46 3.36 10.02 13.39
N THR A 47 4.07 11.12 13.15
CA THR A 47 3.50 12.31 12.49
C THR A 47 4.36 12.69 11.31
N ALA A 48 3.73 12.83 10.15
CA ALA A 48 4.40 13.30 8.95
C ALA A 48 4.57 14.82 9.00
N ALA A 49 5.70 15.31 8.52
CA ALA A 49 5.94 16.75 8.37
C ALA A 49 5.20 17.32 7.14
N SER A 50 5.04 16.49 6.10
CA SER A 50 4.22 16.80 4.93
C SER A 50 3.72 15.53 4.29
N VAL A 51 2.54 15.59 3.68
CA VAL A 51 1.95 14.52 2.87
C VAL A 51 1.39 15.13 1.58
N GLU A 52 1.73 14.53 0.45
CA GLU A 52 1.29 14.92 -0.88
C GLU A 52 0.64 13.73 -1.58
N GLU A 53 -0.59 13.91 -2.05
CA GLU A 53 -1.30 12.89 -2.84
C GLU A 53 -1.12 13.14 -4.34
N THR A 54 -0.81 12.08 -5.08
CA THR A 54 -0.84 12.07 -6.54
C THR A 54 -1.96 11.15 -7.02
N PRO A 55 -3.08 11.70 -7.53
CA PRO A 55 -4.24 10.93 -7.94
C PRO A 55 -3.89 9.82 -8.93
N GLY A 56 -4.41 8.61 -8.67
CA GLY A 56 -4.19 7.43 -9.49
C GLY A 56 -2.78 6.81 -9.39
N ARG A 57 -1.92 7.30 -8.49
CA ARG A 57 -0.57 6.74 -8.29
C ARG A 57 -0.32 6.36 -6.83
N GLY A 58 -0.41 7.32 -5.92
CA GLY A 58 -0.06 7.11 -4.52
C GLY A 58 0.23 8.41 -3.76
N LEU A 59 0.75 8.26 -2.56
CA LEU A 59 1.12 9.34 -1.66
C LEU A 59 2.64 9.40 -1.49
N LYS A 60 3.11 10.59 -1.12
CA LYS A 60 4.49 10.85 -0.71
C LYS A 60 4.47 11.65 0.57
N ALA A 61 5.32 11.30 1.52
CA ALA A 61 5.41 12.00 2.79
C ALA A 61 6.86 12.18 3.24
N SER A 62 7.09 13.14 4.12
CA SER A 62 8.36 13.31 4.82
C SER A 62 8.19 13.19 6.32
N PHE A 63 9.14 12.54 6.99
CA PHE A 63 9.15 12.38 8.44
C PHE A 63 10.41 13.02 9.02
N SER A 64 10.27 14.20 9.61
CA SER A 64 11.40 14.93 10.21
C SER A 64 12.01 14.18 11.39
N SER A 65 11.19 13.46 12.18
CA SER A 65 11.64 12.65 13.33
C SER A 65 12.51 11.46 12.90
N LEU A 66 12.22 10.88 11.73
CA LEU A 66 12.92 9.71 11.18
C LEU A 66 13.96 10.08 10.10
N LYS A 67 14.05 11.37 9.73
CA LYS A 67 14.88 11.87 8.63
C LYS A 67 14.73 11.03 7.36
N CYS A 68 13.50 10.79 6.95
CA CYS A 68 13.21 9.97 5.78
C CYS A 68 12.08 10.55 4.93
N THR A 69 12.17 10.29 3.62
CA THR A 69 11.07 10.46 2.67
C THR A 69 10.42 9.09 2.45
N VAL A 70 9.10 9.04 2.45
CA VAL A 70 8.31 7.83 2.23
C VAL A 70 7.44 8.01 1.01
N ILE A 71 7.26 6.94 0.24
CA ILE A 71 6.25 6.84 -0.81
C ILE A 71 5.41 5.58 -0.58
N ILE A 72 4.10 5.71 -0.77
CA ILE A 72 3.16 4.60 -0.72
C ILE A 72 2.27 4.64 -1.95
N GLY A 73 2.08 3.51 -2.63
CA GLY A 73 1.30 3.48 -3.87
C GLY A 73 1.50 2.23 -4.69
N ASN A 74 1.04 2.28 -5.94
CA ASN A 74 1.14 1.14 -6.85
C ASN A 74 2.56 0.95 -7.43
N GLU A 75 2.76 -0.11 -8.21
CA GLU A 75 4.05 -0.41 -8.87
C GLU A 75 4.51 0.70 -9.82
N ALA A 76 3.58 1.39 -10.48
CA ALA A 76 3.91 2.51 -11.35
C ALA A 76 4.47 3.70 -10.55
N TRP A 77 3.98 3.92 -9.32
CA TRP A 77 4.52 4.90 -8.38
C TRP A 77 5.93 4.54 -7.92
N MET A 78 6.18 3.26 -7.60
CA MET A 78 7.51 2.78 -7.25
C MET A 78 8.50 2.96 -8.40
N LYS A 79 8.10 2.60 -9.61
CA LYS A 79 8.92 2.78 -10.82
C LYS A 79 9.23 4.24 -11.09
N HIS A 80 8.26 5.14 -10.91
CA HIS A 80 8.43 6.58 -11.07
C HIS A 80 9.50 7.16 -10.14
N HIS A 81 9.57 6.66 -8.90
CA HIS A 81 10.55 7.09 -7.91
C HIS A 81 11.84 6.26 -7.91
N HIS A 82 12.03 5.38 -8.90
CA HIS A 82 13.17 4.47 -8.99
C HIS A 82 13.36 3.60 -7.74
N ALA A 83 12.26 3.28 -7.05
CA ALA A 83 12.27 2.31 -5.95
C ALA A 83 12.45 0.91 -6.56
N LYS A 84 13.58 0.28 -6.27
CA LYS A 84 13.86 -1.07 -6.79
C LYS A 84 12.98 -2.08 -6.04
N VAL A 85 12.08 -2.70 -6.78
CA VAL A 85 11.37 -3.91 -6.36
C VAL A 85 12.30 -5.09 -6.68
N ASP A 86 12.66 -5.88 -5.67
CA ASP A 86 13.46 -7.10 -5.87
C ASP A 86 12.64 -8.16 -6.66
N GLY A 87 13.31 -9.12 -7.29
CA GLY A 87 12.64 -10.16 -8.10
C GLY A 87 11.67 -11.04 -7.32
N ARG A 88 11.96 -11.36 -6.06
CA ARG A 88 11.07 -12.13 -5.16
C ARG A 88 9.83 -11.33 -4.78
N ILE A 89 9.99 -10.04 -4.51
CA ILE A 89 8.84 -9.15 -4.28
C ILE A 89 7.99 -9.13 -5.54
N SER A 90 8.58 -8.99 -6.73
CA SER A 90 7.84 -9.01 -8.01
C SER A 90 7.00 -10.27 -8.18
N GLU A 91 7.56 -11.45 -7.94
CA GLU A 91 6.83 -12.73 -8.01
C GLU A 91 5.66 -12.78 -7.02
N LEU A 92 5.86 -12.30 -5.80
CA LEU A 92 4.82 -12.22 -4.79
C LEU A 92 3.69 -11.25 -5.20
N LEU A 93 4.04 -10.11 -5.80
CA LEU A 93 3.06 -9.15 -6.30
C LEU A 93 2.24 -9.75 -7.43
N ASP A 94 2.86 -10.46 -8.37
CA ASP A 94 2.19 -11.12 -9.47
C ASP A 94 1.23 -12.21 -8.97
N LEU A 95 1.63 -12.98 -7.96
CA LEU A 95 0.76 -13.93 -7.30
C LEU A 95 -0.48 -13.25 -6.70
N TRP A 96 -0.31 -12.17 -5.94
CA TRP A 96 -1.43 -11.44 -5.34
C TRP A 96 -2.35 -10.81 -6.37
N LYS A 97 -1.79 -10.21 -7.43
CA LYS A 97 -2.55 -9.63 -8.54
C LYS A 97 -3.35 -10.72 -9.28
N SER A 98 -2.75 -11.88 -9.54
CA SER A 98 -3.45 -13.02 -10.18
C SER A 98 -4.60 -13.56 -9.33
N ALA A 99 -4.53 -13.40 -8.00
CA ALA A 99 -5.59 -13.74 -7.06
C ALA A 99 -6.66 -12.64 -6.90
N GLY A 100 -6.62 -11.58 -7.72
CA GLY A 100 -7.58 -10.47 -7.70
C GLY A 100 -7.41 -9.52 -6.51
N LYS A 101 -6.23 -9.51 -5.86
CA LYS A 101 -5.95 -8.59 -4.76
C LYS A 101 -5.40 -7.27 -5.28
N SER A 102 -5.81 -6.17 -4.66
CA SER A 102 -5.17 -4.88 -4.85
C SER A 102 -3.85 -4.84 -4.08
N VAL A 103 -2.78 -4.40 -4.73
CA VAL A 103 -1.44 -4.33 -4.13
C VAL A 103 -1.04 -2.87 -3.92
N VAL A 104 -0.56 -2.56 -2.72
CA VAL A 104 0.02 -1.27 -2.36
C VAL A 104 1.42 -1.51 -1.79
N LEU A 105 2.41 -0.77 -2.28
CA LEU A 105 3.80 -0.85 -1.86
C LEU A 105 4.15 0.35 -1.00
N LEU A 106 5.05 0.17 -0.04
CA LEU A 106 5.66 1.25 0.75
C LEU A 106 7.18 1.20 0.56
N ALA A 107 7.75 2.34 0.16
CA ALA A 107 9.19 2.50 0.04
C ALA A 107 9.68 3.72 0.82
N ILE A 108 10.89 3.60 1.36
CA ILE A 108 11.52 4.59 2.22
C ILE A 108 12.86 4.99 1.62
N ARG A 109 13.18 6.28 1.72
CA ARG A 109 14.48 6.84 1.41
C ARG A 109 14.99 7.61 2.63
N LEU A 110 16.10 7.14 3.21
CA LEU A 110 16.75 7.81 4.33
C LEU A 110 17.53 9.04 3.85
N GLU A 111 17.41 10.14 4.59
CA GLU A 111 18.14 11.39 4.38
C GLU A 111 19.44 11.36 5.20
N LEU A 112 20.36 10.47 4.81
CA LEU A 112 21.67 10.27 5.43
C LEU A 112 22.74 11.13 4.75
N GLY A 113 22.90 12.38 5.18
CA GLY A 113 24.04 13.24 4.76
C GLY A 113 24.18 13.43 3.25
N SER A 114 25.43 13.67 2.77
CA SER A 114 25.76 14.00 1.35
C SER A 114 25.59 12.86 0.34
N SER A 115 25.03 11.71 0.71
CA SER A 115 24.73 10.63 -0.23
C SER A 115 23.22 10.50 -0.41
N THR A 116 22.74 10.74 -1.63
CA THR A 116 21.36 10.48 -2.03
C THR A 116 21.09 8.98 -2.00
N SER A 117 20.47 8.51 -0.92
CA SER A 117 19.93 7.14 -0.86
C SER A 117 18.85 6.94 -1.92
N HIS A 118 18.75 5.74 -2.49
CA HIS A 118 17.62 5.36 -3.34
C HIS A 118 16.40 4.98 -2.47
N PHE A 119 15.21 5.01 -3.06
CA PHE A 119 14.03 4.44 -2.40
C PHE A 119 14.15 2.92 -2.32
N ILE A 120 13.88 2.39 -1.13
CA ILE A 120 13.92 0.96 -0.82
C ILE A 120 12.52 0.53 -0.43
N VAL A 121 11.98 -0.49 -1.09
CA VAL A 121 10.70 -1.09 -0.71
C VAL A 121 10.89 -1.84 0.61
N VAL A 122 10.08 -1.49 1.61
CA VAL A 122 10.13 -2.09 2.96
C VAL A 122 8.86 -2.83 3.33
N ALA A 123 7.74 -2.55 2.66
CA ALA A 123 6.50 -3.27 2.86
C ALA A 123 5.65 -3.36 1.59
N ALA A 124 4.80 -4.38 1.54
CA ALA A 124 3.81 -4.59 0.51
C ALA A 124 2.51 -5.07 1.17
N PHE A 125 1.40 -4.43 0.84
CA PHE A 125 0.07 -4.71 1.34
C PHE A 125 -0.78 -5.33 0.23
N ALA A 126 -1.44 -6.43 0.55
CA ALA A 126 -2.40 -7.09 -0.34
C ALA A 126 -3.80 -6.95 0.25
N ILE A 127 -4.63 -6.13 -0.39
CA ILE A 127 -6.01 -5.89 0.02
C ILE A 127 -6.92 -6.75 -0.85
N ALA A 128 -7.61 -7.70 -0.22
CA ALA A 128 -8.66 -8.46 -0.88
C ALA A 128 -9.99 -7.72 -0.73
N ASP A 129 -10.76 -7.62 -1.81
CA ASP A 129 -12.18 -7.27 -1.76
C ASP A 129 -12.98 -8.59 -1.76
N PRO A 130 -13.39 -9.10 -0.59
CA PRO A 130 -14.12 -10.35 -0.54
C PRO A 130 -15.46 -10.19 -1.25
N ILE A 131 -15.80 -11.16 -2.10
CA ILE A 131 -17.13 -11.20 -2.72
C ILE A 131 -18.17 -11.23 -1.59
N ARG A 132 -19.01 -10.20 -1.58
CA ARG A 132 -20.14 -10.08 -0.66
C ARG A 132 -21.01 -11.36 -0.72
N PRO A 133 -21.34 -12.00 0.42
CA PRO A 133 -22.16 -13.22 0.42
C PRO A 133 -23.48 -13.06 -0.35
N GLU A 134 -24.07 -11.87 -0.28
CA GLU A 134 -25.30 -11.49 -0.96
C GLU A 134 -25.17 -11.32 -2.48
N ALA A 135 -23.94 -11.17 -3.01
CA ALA A 135 -23.70 -10.84 -4.42
C ALA A 135 -24.33 -11.88 -5.36
N LYS A 136 -24.20 -13.17 -5.02
CA LYS A 136 -24.75 -14.26 -5.85
C LYS A 136 -26.27 -14.20 -5.93
N GLU A 137 -26.94 -13.95 -4.81
CA GLU A 137 -28.40 -13.86 -4.75
C GLU A 137 -28.91 -12.63 -5.51
N VAL A 138 -28.28 -11.48 -5.31
CA VAL A 138 -28.63 -10.23 -5.99
C VAL A 138 -28.48 -10.37 -7.50
N LEU A 139 -27.36 -10.92 -7.99
CA LEU A 139 -27.14 -11.15 -9.42
C LEU A 139 -28.19 -12.10 -10.01
N SER A 140 -28.50 -13.21 -9.31
CA SER A 140 -29.50 -14.17 -9.76
C SER A 140 -30.89 -13.56 -9.86
N ARG A 141 -31.26 -12.66 -8.93
CA ARG A 141 -32.56 -11.97 -8.96
C ARG A 141 -32.64 -10.97 -10.11
N LEU A 142 -31.58 -10.20 -10.36
CA LEU A 142 -31.52 -9.25 -11.47
C LEU A 142 -31.60 -9.97 -12.83
N GLN A 143 -30.84 -11.05 -12.99
CA GLN A 143 -30.88 -11.88 -14.20
C GLN A 143 -32.24 -12.57 -14.39
N GLY A 144 -32.87 -13.04 -13.30
CA GLY A 144 -34.22 -13.61 -13.32
C GLY A 144 -35.32 -12.61 -13.74
N GLN A 145 -35.05 -11.31 -13.63
CA GLN A 145 -35.93 -10.24 -14.14
C GLN A 145 -35.63 -9.88 -15.62
N GLY A 146 -34.72 -10.59 -16.28
CA GLY A 146 -34.31 -10.30 -17.66
C GLY A 146 -33.34 -9.11 -17.78
N LEU A 147 -32.78 -8.63 -16.66
CA LEU A 147 -31.82 -7.52 -16.65
C LEU A 147 -30.40 -8.05 -16.84
N GLY A 148 -29.66 -7.45 -17.77
CA GLY A 148 -28.24 -7.72 -17.95
C GLY A 148 -27.41 -7.11 -16.83
N THR A 149 -26.45 -7.87 -16.30
CA THR A 149 -25.51 -7.40 -15.28
C THR A 149 -24.13 -7.18 -15.89
N TRP A 150 -23.53 -6.01 -15.62
CA TRP A 150 -22.21 -5.63 -16.11
C TRP A 150 -21.35 -5.16 -14.95
N MET A 151 -20.07 -5.54 -14.95
CA MET A 151 -19.09 -5.02 -14.00
C MET A 151 -18.29 -3.92 -14.69
N ILE A 152 -18.19 -2.75 -14.03
CA ILE A 152 -17.35 -1.65 -14.48
C ILE A 152 -16.17 -1.57 -13.52
N SER A 153 -14.97 -1.80 -14.03
CA SER A 153 -13.71 -1.60 -13.31
C SER A 153 -12.88 -0.54 -14.05
N ARG A 154 -12.03 0.18 -13.31
CA ARG A 154 -10.96 0.99 -13.89
C ARG A 154 -9.73 0.16 -14.19
#